data_AF-A0A7Y2VHA5-F1
#
_entry.id   AF-A0A7Y2VHA5-F1
#
_cell.length_a   1.000
_cell.length_b   1.000
_cell.length_c   1.000
_cell.angle_alpha   90.00
_cell.angle_beta   90.00
_cell.angle_gamma   90.00
#
_symmetry.space_group_name_H-M   'P 1'
#
loop_
_entity.id
_entity.type
_entity.pdbx_description
1 polymer ?
#
loop_
_entity_poly.entity_id
_entity_poly.type
_entity_poly.pdbx_seq_one_letter_code
_entity_poly.pdbx_strand_id
1 'polypeptide(L)'
;MPLFTIGISHHTAPIDIREKVAIPRTEYAARVGELCAEDGIEEVLVLGTCNRTEIYCLTSGSGVDTVRDWLYRSNDLPAGSLDAHFYTHESEAAARHLVRVASGLDSLVLGETQILGQLKEAWQQAHDAGSLGKVLDRLFQHAFAAAKTIRTRSGISEHPVSVAYTAVVLARQIFGDLNSQTVVLVGAGEMVQLCGRYLRDHDLA
;
A
#
# COMPACT_ATOMS: atom_id res chain seq x y z
N MET A 1 14.49 -20.56 -1.04
CA MET A 1 14.73 -19.28 -0.36
C MET A 1 13.41 -18.73 0.15
N PRO A 2 13.34 -18.25 1.40
CA PRO A 2 12.09 -17.75 1.97
C PRO A 2 11.61 -16.47 1.27
N LEU A 3 10.28 -16.34 1.21
CA LEU A 3 9.58 -15.13 0.84
C LEU A 3 9.56 -14.18 2.03
N PHE A 4 9.82 -12.91 1.82
CA PHE A 4 9.65 -11.87 2.84
C PHE A 4 8.78 -10.72 2.35
N THR A 5 8.09 -10.11 3.31
CA THR A 5 7.57 -8.76 3.18
C THR A 5 8.20 -7.91 4.26
N ILE A 6 8.92 -6.85 3.89
CA ILE A 6 9.44 -5.83 4.80
C ILE A 6 8.70 -4.54 4.51
N GLY A 7 8.15 -3.88 5.52
CA GLY A 7 7.42 -2.65 5.27
C GLY A 7 7.20 -1.75 6.46
N ILE A 8 6.70 -0.56 6.16
CA ILE A 8 6.19 0.43 7.10
C ILE A 8 4.77 0.78 6.64
N SER A 9 3.81 0.78 7.55
CA SER A 9 2.41 1.05 7.24
C SER A 9 1.75 1.97 8.25
N HIS A 10 0.52 2.37 7.96
CA HIS A 10 -0.32 3.14 8.86
C HIS A 10 -0.59 2.46 10.21
N HIS A 11 -0.38 1.15 10.32
CA HIS A 11 -0.45 0.45 11.61
C HIS A 11 0.80 0.66 12.47
N THR A 12 1.97 0.82 11.86
CA THR A 12 3.26 0.84 12.56
C THR A 12 3.89 2.22 12.66
N ALA A 13 3.49 3.16 11.80
CA ALA A 13 4.10 4.47 11.72
C ALA A 13 3.09 5.61 11.46
N PRO A 14 3.27 6.78 12.09
CA PRO A 14 2.56 8.00 11.74
C PRO A 14 2.97 8.53 10.35
N ILE A 15 2.21 9.47 9.81
CA ILE A 15 2.35 9.94 8.42
C ILE A 15 3.73 10.58 8.15
N ASP A 16 4.26 11.34 9.08
CA ASP A 16 5.57 12.01 9.00
C ASP A 16 6.74 11.03 8.91
N ILE A 17 6.56 9.81 9.42
CA ILE A 17 7.51 8.72 9.26
C ILE A 17 7.31 8.02 7.91
N ARG A 18 6.06 7.78 7.49
CA ARG A 18 5.77 7.11 6.22
C ARG A 18 6.22 7.93 5.01
N GLU A 19 6.08 9.24 5.06
CA GLU A 19 6.53 10.15 3.98
C GLU A 19 8.03 10.07 3.74
N LYS A 20 8.84 9.76 4.77
CA LYS A 20 10.30 9.61 4.65
C LYS A 20 10.73 8.38 3.86
N VAL A 21 9.86 7.39 3.71
CA VAL A 21 10.12 6.15 2.97
C VAL A 21 9.21 5.99 1.77
N ALA A 22 8.49 7.04 1.40
CA ALA A 22 7.62 7.03 0.23
C ALA A 22 8.47 7.12 -1.03
N ILE A 23 8.28 6.18 -1.96
CA ILE A 23 9.02 6.15 -3.23
C ILE A 23 8.18 6.85 -4.30
N PRO A 24 8.65 7.97 -4.88
CA PRO A 24 7.94 8.64 -5.97
C PRO A 24 7.82 7.74 -7.20
N ARG A 25 6.68 7.78 -7.88
CA ARG A 25 6.45 6.99 -9.12
C ARG A 25 7.50 7.26 -10.20
N THR A 26 8.04 8.49 -10.26
CA THR A 26 9.09 8.89 -11.21
C THR A 26 10.43 8.21 -10.94
N GLU A 27 10.68 7.78 -9.71
CA GLU A 27 11.93 7.15 -9.28
C GLU A 27 11.81 5.64 -9.15
N TYR A 28 10.59 5.11 -9.18
CA TYR A 28 10.29 3.70 -8.89
C TYR A 28 11.17 2.71 -9.65
N ALA A 29 11.29 2.86 -10.98
CA ALA A 29 12.10 1.95 -11.79
C ALA A 29 13.59 1.97 -11.42
N ALA A 30 14.13 3.16 -11.13
CA ALA A 30 15.52 3.30 -10.68
C ALA A 30 15.73 2.66 -9.30
N ARG A 31 14.82 2.92 -8.35
CA ARG A 31 14.88 2.35 -6.99
C ARG A 31 14.76 0.82 -7.00
N VAL A 32 13.86 0.27 -7.80
CA VAL A 32 13.75 -1.20 -7.96
C VAL A 32 15.05 -1.77 -8.56
N GLY A 33 15.63 -1.11 -9.56
CA GLY A 33 16.89 -1.53 -10.16
C GLY A 33 18.06 -1.54 -9.16
N GLU A 34 18.16 -0.52 -8.30
CA GLU A 34 19.14 -0.49 -7.20
C GLU A 34 18.98 -1.67 -6.25
N LEU A 35 17.74 -1.93 -5.81
CA LEU A 35 17.46 -3.01 -4.87
C LEU A 35 17.68 -4.41 -5.48
N CYS A 36 17.40 -4.58 -6.77
CA CYS A 36 17.74 -5.82 -7.50
C CYS A 36 19.25 -6.09 -7.57
N ALA A 37 20.07 -5.03 -7.51
CA ALA A 37 21.53 -5.17 -7.58
C ALA A 37 22.15 -5.47 -6.21
N GLU A 38 21.37 -5.44 -5.12
CA GLU A 38 21.84 -5.78 -3.78
C GLU A 38 22.07 -7.29 -3.63
N ASP A 39 23.14 -7.64 -2.92
CA ASP A 39 23.51 -9.04 -2.72
C ASP A 39 22.42 -9.81 -1.96
N GLY A 40 22.06 -10.98 -2.50
CA GLY A 40 21.10 -11.89 -1.89
C GLY A 40 19.63 -11.61 -2.21
N ILE A 41 19.31 -10.60 -3.02
CA ILE A 41 17.95 -10.33 -3.52
C ILE A 41 17.76 -10.98 -4.89
N GLU A 42 16.86 -11.96 -4.99
CA GLU A 42 16.62 -12.68 -6.27
C GLU A 42 15.42 -12.14 -7.05
N GLU A 43 14.31 -11.92 -6.36
CA GLU A 43 13.09 -11.37 -6.92
C GLU A 43 12.61 -10.26 -5.98
N VAL A 44 12.11 -9.16 -6.53
CA VAL A 44 11.62 -8.04 -5.72
C VAL A 44 10.45 -7.30 -6.35
N LEU A 45 9.55 -6.83 -5.50
CA LEU A 45 8.46 -5.91 -5.84
C LEU A 45 8.32 -4.87 -4.74
N VAL A 46 8.18 -3.61 -5.13
CA VAL A 46 8.00 -2.50 -4.21
C VAL A 46 6.56 -1.98 -4.32
N LEU A 47 5.87 -1.82 -3.20
CA LEU A 47 4.54 -1.22 -3.14
C LEU A 47 4.63 0.10 -2.39
N GLY A 48 4.54 1.22 -3.11
CA GLY A 48 4.43 2.55 -2.54
C GLY A 48 3.00 3.08 -2.63
N THR A 49 2.40 3.40 -1.49
CA THR A 49 1.10 4.07 -1.37
C THR A 49 1.17 5.15 -0.30
N CYS A 50 0.10 5.92 -0.08
CA CYS A 50 0.02 6.86 1.04
C CYS A 50 -0.02 6.20 2.44
N ASN A 51 -0.40 4.91 2.50
CA ASN A 51 -0.63 4.20 3.76
C ASN A 51 0.39 3.09 4.05
N ARG A 52 1.29 2.80 3.09
CA ARG A 52 2.34 1.79 3.23
C ARG A 52 3.43 1.96 2.18
N THR A 53 4.66 1.66 2.58
CA THR A 53 5.77 1.27 1.71
C THR A 53 6.14 -0.17 2.07
N GLU A 54 6.03 -1.10 1.12
CA GLU A 54 6.36 -2.51 1.32
C GLU A 54 7.29 -3.03 0.24
N ILE A 55 8.24 -3.87 0.62
CA ILE A 55 9.10 -4.64 -0.27
C ILE A 55 8.74 -6.10 -0.10
N TYR A 56 8.34 -6.74 -1.19
CA TYR A 56 8.16 -8.18 -1.30
C TYR A 56 9.39 -8.73 -1.98
N CYS A 57 10.13 -9.64 -1.35
CA CYS A 57 11.33 -10.19 -1.94
C CYS A 57 11.52 -11.68 -1.66
N LEU A 58 12.25 -12.34 -2.55
CA LEU A 58 12.87 -13.62 -2.28
C LEU A 58 14.33 -13.39 -1.94
N THR A 59 14.70 -13.81 -0.73
CA THR A 59 16.05 -13.60 -0.24
C THR A 59 16.47 -14.68 0.74
N SER A 60 17.77 -14.76 1.03
CA SER A 60 18.39 -15.70 1.96
C SER A 60 19.44 -15.01 2.82
N GLY A 61 19.77 -15.60 3.97
CA GLY A 61 20.75 -15.03 4.87
C GLY A 61 20.29 -13.67 5.43
N SER A 62 21.12 -12.64 5.26
CA SER A 62 20.93 -11.28 5.79
C SER A 62 20.03 -10.37 4.93
N GLY A 63 19.31 -10.91 3.95
CA GLY A 63 18.57 -10.10 2.98
C GLY A 63 17.51 -9.15 3.55
N VAL A 64 16.92 -9.49 4.70
CA VAL A 64 16.01 -8.57 5.41
C VAL A 64 16.74 -7.30 5.84
N ASP A 65 17.95 -7.45 6.38
CA ASP A 65 18.78 -6.33 6.80
C ASP A 65 19.29 -5.55 5.58
N THR A 66 19.67 -6.25 4.49
CA THR A 66 20.02 -5.62 3.21
C THR A 66 18.90 -4.70 2.70
N VAL A 67 17.65 -5.15 2.74
CA VAL A 67 16.49 -4.34 2.31
C VAL A 67 16.29 -3.13 3.23
N ARG A 68 16.46 -3.28 4.54
CA ARG A 68 16.33 -2.18 5.50
C ARG A 68 17.45 -1.14 5.30
N ASP A 69 18.68 -1.60 5.15
CA ASP A 69 19.85 -0.75 4.90
C ASP A 69 19.72 -0.01 3.57
N TRP A 70 19.21 -0.68 2.53
CA TRP A 70 18.88 -0.03 1.27
C TRP A 70 17.79 1.03 1.45
N LEU A 71 16.73 0.77 2.21
CA LEU A 71 15.70 1.76 2.51
C LEU A 71 16.28 2.99 3.24
N TYR A 72 17.19 2.79 4.20
CA TYR A 72 17.85 3.90 4.87
C TYR A 72 18.71 4.73 3.90
N ARG A 73 19.61 4.07 3.16
CA ARG A 73 20.52 4.75 2.23
C ARG A 73 19.78 5.47 1.11
N SER A 74 18.79 4.81 0.52
CA SER A 74 18.05 5.34 -0.63
C SER A 74 17.20 6.56 -0.24
N ASN A 75 16.78 6.69 1.02
CA ASN A 75 16.01 7.83 1.51
C ASN A 75 16.85 8.84 2.33
N ASP A 76 18.18 8.74 2.31
CA ASP A 76 19.10 9.60 3.09
C ASP A 76 18.76 9.65 4.60
N LEU A 77 18.46 8.48 5.16
CA LEU A 77 18.09 8.32 6.56
C LEU A 77 19.23 7.68 7.36
N PRO A 78 19.43 8.08 8.63
CA PRO A 78 20.35 7.38 9.51
C PRO A 78 19.94 5.92 9.69
N ALA A 79 20.91 5.00 9.62
CA ALA A 79 20.67 3.58 9.86
C ALA A 79 20.02 3.35 11.24
N GLY A 80 19.02 2.47 11.29
CA GLY A 80 18.26 2.13 12.49
C GLY A 80 17.26 3.20 12.96
N SER A 81 17.19 4.36 12.30
CA SER A 81 16.29 5.46 12.72
C SER A 81 14.80 5.10 12.70
N LEU A 82 14.42 4.05 11.94
CA LEU A 82 13.04 3.60 11.77
C LEU A 82 12.79 2.16 12.23
N ASP A 83 13.73 1.52 12.94
CA ASP A 83 13.65 0.09 13.30
C ASP A 83 12.35 -0.27 14.03
N ALA A 84 11.88 0.61 14.92
CA ALA A 84 10.65 0.41 15.68
C ALA A 84 9.37 0.43 14.82
N HIS A 85 9.46 0.92 13.59
CA HIS A 85 8.32 1.06 12.67
C HIS A 85 8.27 -0.04 11.60
N PHE A 86 9.36 -0.77 11.40
CA PHE A 86 9.40 -1.87 10.46
C PHE A 86 8.61 -3.07 10.97
N TYR A 87 7.85 -3.69 10.07
CA TYR A 87 7.40 -5.07 10.25
C TYR A 87 8.03 -5.97 9.20
N THR A 88 8.12 -7.25 9.55
CA THR A 88 8.62 -8.29 8.66
C THR A 88 7.72 -9.52 8.75
N HIS A 89 7.31 -10.02 7.60
CA HIS A 89 6.60 -11.28 7.47
C HIS A 89 7.44 -12.25 6.65
N GLU A 90 7.43 -13.52 7.04
CA GLU A 90 8.19 -14.58 6.37
C GLU A 90 7.24 -15.67 5.84
N SER A 91 7.56 -16.19 4.66
CA SER A 91 6.93 -17.34 4.02
C SER A 91 5.39 -17.24 3.99
N GLU A 92 4.69 -18.11 4.72
CA GLU A 92 3.23 -18.11 4.74
C GLU A 92 2.65 -16.80 5.29
N ALA A 93 3.31 -16.16 6.27
CA ALA A 93 2.85 -14.88 6.82
C ALA A 93 2.92 -13.77 5.76
N ALA A 94 3.97 -13.77 4.92
CA ALA A 94 4.11 -12.80 3.83
C ALA A 94 3.04 -13.01 2.75
N ALA A 95 2.80 -14.26 2.36
CA ALA A 95 1.73 -14.60 1.41
C ALA A 95 0.34 -14.24 1.95
N ARG A 96 0.07 -14.52 3.23
CA ARG A 96 -1.18 -14.16 3.90
C ARG A 96 -1.37 -12.64 3.95
N HIS A 97 -0.31 -11.91 4.30
CA HIS A 97 -0.30 -10.45 4.33
C HIS A 97 -0.63 -9.86 2.95
N LEU A 98 0.04 -10.32 1.89
CA LEU A 98 -0.22 -9.92 0.52
C LEU A 98 -1.71 -10.09 0.14
N VAL A 99 -2.30 -11.25 0.47
CA VAL A 99 -3.73 -11.49 0.18
C VAL A 99 -4.62 -10.52 0.95
N ARG A 100 -4.31 -10.23 2.22
CA ARG A 100 -5.06 -9.24 3.02
C ARG A 100 -4.97 -7.84 2.43
N VAL A 101 -3.78 -7.38 2.04
CA VAL A 101 -3.57 -6.09 1.38
C VAL A 101 -4.32 -6.03 0.05
N ALA A 102 -4.14 -7.04 -0.82
CA ALA A 102 -4.84 -7.11 -2.11
C ALA A 102 -6.36 -7.13 -1.98
N SER A 103 -6.88 -7.70 -0.89
CA SER A 103 -8.31 -7.77 -0.61
C SER A 103 -8.88 -6.51 0.06
N GLY A 104 -8.02 -5.55 0.43
CA GLY A 104 -8.40 -4.37 1.20
C GLY A 104 -8.78 -4.67 2.66
N LEU A 105 -8.41 -5.86 3.16
CA LEU A 105 -8.60 -6.27 4.57
C LEU A 105 -7.58 -5.61 5.50
N ASP A 106 -6.48 -5.16 4.92
CA ASP A 106 -5.41 -4.41 5.57
C ASP A 106 -5.29 -3.05 4.87
N SER A 107 -6.39 -2.30 4.85
CA SER A 107 -6.41 -0.93 4.34
C SER A 107 -6.91 -0.02 5.46
N LEU A 108 -6.47 1.25 5.46
CA LEU A 108 -6.98 2.25 6.40
C LEU A 108 -8.51 2.29 6.38
N VAL A 109 -9.09 2.06 5.20
CA VAL A 109 -10.53 1.85 5.05
C VAL A 109 -10.81 0.47 4.48
N LEU A 110 -11.52 -0.30 5.28
CA LEU A 110 -11.80 -1.71 5.02
C LEU A 110 -12.59 -1.87 3.71
N GLY A 111 -12.10 -2.72 2.80
CA GLY A 111 -12.78 -3.05 1.55
C GLY A 111 -12.48 -2.10 0.38
N GLU A 112 -11.61 -1.11 0.56
CA GLU A 112 -11.22 -0.17 -0.49
C GLU A 112 -10.76 -0.87 -1.80
N THR A 113 -11.19 -0.33 -2.95
CA THR A 113 -10.86 -0.88 -4.29
C THR A 113 -9.49 -0.44 -4.81
N GLN A 114 -9.01 0.73 -4.38
CA GLN A 114 -7.83 1.38 -4.95
C GLN A 114 -6.53 0.59 -4.71
N ILE A 115 -6.37 -0.02 -3.53
CA ILE A 115 -5.15 -0.76 -3.19
C ILE A 115 -4.89 -1.94 -4.13
N LEU A 116 -5.93 -2.63 -4.61
CA LEU A 116 -5.78 -3.71 -5.57
C LEU A 116 -5.26 -3.20 -6.92
N GLY A 117 -5.70 -2.01 -7.34
CA GLY A 117 -5.21 -1.34 -8.55
C GLY A 117 -3.74 -0.96 -8.40
N GLN A 118 -3.38 -0.31 -7.30
CA GLN A 118 -1.99 0.06 -6.98
C GLN A 118 -1.06 -1.15 -6.92
N LEU A 119 -1.53 -2.26 -6.34
CA LEU A 119 -0.76 -3.50 -6.26
C LEU A 119 -0.54 -4.13 -7.64
N LYS A 120 -1.54 -4.09 -8.53
CA LYS A 120 -1.39 -4.53 -9.93
C LYS A 120 -0.44 -3.64 -10.72
N GLU A 121 -0.50 -2.34 -10.52
CA GLU A 121 0.44 -1.40 -11.13
C GLU A 121 1.87 -1.64 -10.66
N ALA A 122 2.08 -1.90 -9.36
CA ALA A 122 3.39 -2.25 -8.82
C ALA A 122 3.91 -3.57 -9.38
N TRP A 123 3.03 -4.59 -9.50
CA TRP A 123 3.36 -5.86 -10.14
C TRP A 123 3.73 -5.70 -11.61
N GLN A 124 2.97 -4.90 -12.38
CA GLN A 124 3.29 -4.67 -13.79
C GLN A 124 4.64 -3.96 -13.95
N GLN A 125 4.90 -2.92 -13.14
CA GLN A 125 6.18 -2.22 -13.16
C GLN A 125 7.36 -3.14 -12.80
N ALA A 126 7.18 -4.00 -11.80
CA ALA A 126 8.20 -4.96 -11.39
C ALA A 126 8.45 -6.02 -12.49
N HIS A 127 7.39 -6.46 -13.16
CA HIS A 127 7.46 -7.37 -14.31
C HIS A 127 8.22 -6.74 -15.48
N ASP A 128 7.86 -5.51 -15.86
CA ASP A 128 8.47 -4.78 -16.97
C ASP A 128 9.96 -4.44 -16.70
N ALA A 129 10.31 -4.21 -15.43
CA ALA A 129 11.68 -3.99 -14.99
C ALA A 129 12.52 -5.28 -14.91
N GLY A 130 11.93 -6.46 -15.12
CA GLY A 130 12.62 -7.75 -14.98
C GLY A 130 13.01 -8.11 -13.54
N SER A 131 12.43 -7.43 -12.55
CA SER A 131 12.68 -7.65 -11.12
C SER A 131 11.89 -8.81 -10.51
N LEU A 132 10.91 -9.34 -11.25
CA LEU A 132 10.15 -10.53 -10.87
C LEU A 132 10.72 -11.78 -11.55
N GLY A 133 10.80 -12.86 -10.80
CA GLY A 133 10.97 -14.20 -11.33
C GLY A 133 9.67 -15.01 -11.23
N LYS A 134 9.78 -16.34 -11.32
CA LYS A 134 8.62 -17.23 -11.41
C LYS A 134 7.81 -17.27 -10.11
N VAL A 135 8.44 -17.01 -8.97
CA VAL A 135 7.82 -17.25 -7.66
C VAL A 135 6.96 -16.07 -7.26
N LEU A 136 7.50 -14.84 -7.24
CA LEU A 136 6.71 -13.64 -6.95
C LEU A 136 5.66 -13.41 -8.02
N ASP A 137 5.98 -13.62 -9.30
CA ASP A 137 5.00 -13.47 -10.38
C ASP A 137 3.75 -14.33 -10.13
N ARG A 138 3.97 -15.63 -9.87
CA ARG A 138 2.87 -16.57 -9.60
C ARG A 138 2.14 -16.26 -8.29
N LEU A 139 2.86 -15.84 -7.25
CA LEU A 139 2.27 -15.46 -5.97
C LEU A 139 1.30 -14.28 -6.12
N PHE A 140 1.71 -13.22 -6.81
CA PHE A 140 0.88 -12.04 -7.02
C PHE A 140 -0.36 -12.36 -7.87
N GLN A 141 -0.22 -13.17 -8.93
CA GLN A 141 -1.36 -13.64 -9.72
C GLN A 141 -2.38 -14.40 -8.85
N HIS A 142 -1.91 -15.31 -7.97
CA HIS A 142 -2.79 -16.01 -7.03
C HIS A 142 -3.42 -15.06 -6.01
N ALA A 143 -2.68 -14.08 -5.50
CA ALA A 143 -3.21 -13.08 -4.58
C ALA A 143 -4.32 -12.24 -5.23
N PHE A 144 -4.16 -11.85 -6.51
CA PHE A 144 -5.20 -11.13 -7.24
C PHE A 144 -6.46 -11.97 -7.45
N ALA A 145 -6.31 -13.27 -7.76
CA ALA A 145 -7.43 -14.19 -7.88
C ALA A 145 -8.16 -14.37 -6.54
N ALA A 146 -7.41 -14.60 -5.45
CA ALA A 146 -7.96 -14.73 -4.11
C ALA A 146 -8.68 -13.45 -3.66
N ALA A 147 -8.09 -12.28 -3.88
CA ALA A 147 -8.70 -10.99 -3.58
C ALA A 147 -10.03 -10.81 -4.33
N LYS A 148 -10.09 -11.18 -5.61
CA LYS A 148 -11.34 -11.16 -6.39
C LYS A 148 -12.39 -12.06 -5.75
N THR A 149 -12.04 -13.31 -5.42
CA THR A 149 -12.97 -14.25 -4.77
C THR A 149 -13.46 -13.75 -3.42
N ILE A 150 -12.57 -13.24 -2.56
CA ILE A 150 -12.90 -12.68 -1.25
C ILE A 150 -13.90 -11.54 -1.42
N ARG A 151 -13.63 -10.59 -2.31
CA ARG A 151 -14.50 -9.43 -2.52
C ARG A 151 -15.90 -9.83 -3.01
N THR A 152 -15.96 -10.72 -4.00
CA THR A 152 -17.24 -11.21 -4.55
C THR A 152 -18.04 -12.03 -3.53
N ARG A 153 -17.40 -12.84 -2.68
CA ARG A 153 -18.13 -13.72 -1.75
C ARG A 153 -18.49 -13.07 -0.43
N SER A 154 -17.71 -12.10 0.03
CA SER A 154 -17.93 -11.45 1.33
C SER A 154 -18.78 -10.19 1.24
N GLY A 155 -18.97 -9.61 0.05
CA GLY A 155 -19.62 -8.31 -0.12
C GLY A 155 -18.82 -7.15 0.48
N ILE A 156 -17.55 -7.36 0.89
CA ILE A 156 -16.73 -6.31 1.55
C ILE A 156 -16.55 -5.04 0.72
N SER A 157 -16.75 -5.14 -0.60
CA SER A 157 -16.69 -4.02 -1.53
C SER A 157 -18.05 -3.45 -1.94
N GLU A 158 -19.16 -3.99 -1.43
CA GLU A 158 -20.53 -3.51 -1.75
C GLU A 158 -20.87 -2.21 -1.02
N HIS A 159 -20.24 -1.98 0.13
CA HIS A 159 -20.35 -0.73 0.89
C HIS A 159 -18.96 -0.23 1.29
N PRO A 160 -18.17 0.27 0.33
CA PRO A 160 -16.89 0.84 0.67
C PRO A 160 -17.14 2.07 1.53
N VAL A 161 -16.93 1.92 2.83
CA VAL A 161 -16.43 3.01 3.66
C VAL A 161 -15.15 3.40 2.90
N SER A 162 -15.10 4.60 2.34
CA SER A 162 -13.89 5.12 1.69
C SER A 162 -13.31 6.21 2.57
N VAL A 163 -12.07 6.63 2.32
CA VAL A 163 -11.49 7.77 3.07
C VAL A 163 -12.35 9.01 2.84
N ALA A 164 -12.83 9.21 1.62
CA ALA A 164 -13.73 10.29 1.26
C ALA A 164 -15.05 10.24 2.05
N TYR A 165 -15.68 9.06 2.12
CA TYR A 165 -16.89 8.86 2.93
C TYR A 165 -16.62 9.10 4.41
N THR A 166 -15.51 8.56 4.94
CA THR A 166 -15.12 8.72 6.33
C THR A 166 -14.87 10.18 6.67
N ALA A 167 -14.24 10.94 5.77
CA ALA A 167 -14.03 12.36 5.93
C ALA A 167 -15.36 13.14 6.00
N VAL A 168 -16.34 12.79 5.15
CA VAL A 168 -17.68 13.38 5.18
C VAL A 168 -18.43 13.04 6.47
N VAL A 169 -18.38 11.77 6.91
CA VAL A 169 -18.97 11.34 8.18
C VAL A 169 -18.32 12.04 9.38
N LEU A 170 -16.99 12.16 9.38
CA LEU A 170 -16.24 12.84 10.44
C LEU A 170 -16.56 14.34 10.47
N ALA A 171 -16.63 15.00 9.31
CA ALA A 171 -17.03 16.40 9.22
C ALA A 171 -18.43 16.61 9.83
N ARG A 172 -19.39 15.73 9.55
CA ARG A 172 -20.73 15.77 10.16
C ARG A 172 -20.68 15.58 11.68
N GLN A 173 -19.84 14.68 12.19
CA GLN A 173 -19.70 14.48 13.64
C GLN A 173 -19.14 15.71 14.36
N ILE A 174 -18.23 16.45 13.71
CA ILE A 174 -17.58 17.64 14.27
C ILE A 174 -18.48 18.88 14.12
N PHE A 175 -19.11 19.08 12.96
CA PHE A 175 -19.81 20.31 12.60
C PHE A 175 -21.34 20.19 12.58
N GLY A 176 -21.90 19.00 12.76
CA GLY A 176 -23.35 18.77 12.77
C GLY A 176 -23.95 18.73 11.37
N ASP A 177 -25.00 19.53 11.14
CA ASP A 177 -25.69 19.59 9.84
C ASP A 177 -24.86 20.35 8.80
N LEU A 178 -24.32 19.61 7.83
CA LEU A 178 -23.45 20.15 6.79
C LEU A 178 -24.21 20.98 5.74
N ASN A 179 -25.54 20.87 5.63
CA ASN A 179 -26.35 21.73 4.74
C ASN A 179 -26.32 23.21 5.17
N SER A 180 -25.98 23.47 6.43
CA SER A 180 -25.79 24.82 6.96
C SER A 180 -24.37 25.35 6.77
N GLN A 181 -23.46 24.56 6.20
CA GLN A 181 -22.05 24.85 6.08
C GLN A 181 -21.65 25.08 4.63
N THR A 182 -20.60 25.88 4.41
CA THR A 182 -19.96 25.98 3.09
C THR A 182 -18.81 25.00 3.03
N VAL A 183 -18.94 23.96 2.20
CA VAL A 183 -17.88 22.97 1.98
C VAL A 183 -17.01 23.39 0.79
N VAL A 184 -15.71 23.49 1.00
CA VAL A 184 -14.73 23.76 -0.07
C VAL A 184 -13.96 22.49 -0.37
N LEU A 185 -14.01 22.05 -1.62
CA LEU A 185 -13.24 20.92 -2.15
C LEU A 185 -12.06 21.46 -2.95
N VAL A 186 -10.83 21.14 -2.54
CA VAL A 186 -9.60 21.61 -3.20
C VAL A 186 -8.97 20.49 -4.01
N GLY A 187 -8.85 20.70 -5.32
CA GLY A 187 -8.32 19.72 -6.28
C GLY A 187 -9.40 19.11 -7.17
N ALA A 188 -8.99 18.26 -8.11
CA ALA A 188 -9.89 17.61 -9.09
C ALA A 188 -9.62 16.10 -9.26
N GLY A 189 -8.85 15.51 -8.35
CA GLY A 189 -8.52 14.09 -8.36
C GLY A 189 -9.68 13.18 -7.94
N GLU A 190 -9.51 11.87 -8.14
CA GLU A 190 -10.52 10.84 -7.86
C GLU A 190 -11.11 10.95 -6.44
N MET A 191 -10.25 11.22 -5.44
CA MET A 191 -10.64 11.41 -4.05
C MET A 191 -11.57 12.60 -3.83
N VAL A 192 -11.30 13.73 -4.48
CA VAL A 192 -12.12 14.93 -4.35
C VAL A 192 -13.49 14.74 -5.00
N GLN A 193 -13.51 14.11 -6.19
CA GLN A 193 -14.76 13.77 -6.87
C GLN A 193 -15.60 12.81 -6.04
N LEU A 194 -14.96 11.86 -5.37
CA LEU A 194 -15.61 10.89 -4.51
C LEU A 194 -16.18 11.57 -3.25
N CYS A 195 -15.46 12.49 -2.61
CA CYS A 195 -15.99 13.33 -1.52
C CYS A 195 -17.24 14.10 -1.97
N GLY A 196 -17.20 14.75 -3.14
CA GLY A 196 -18.33 15.47 -3.69
C GLY A 196 -19.56 14.60 -3.91
N ARG A 197 -19.38 13.36 -4.40
CA ARG A 197 -20.48 12.39 -4.54
C ARG A 197 -21.09 12.05 -3.19
N TYR A 198 -20.30 11.78 -2.16
CA TYR A 198 -20.84 11.46 -0.84
C TYR A 198 -21.54 12.63 -0.14
N LEU A 199 -21.07 13.86 -0.34
CA LEU A 199 -21.76 15.05 0.15
C LEU A 199 -23.14 15.17 -0.49
N ARG A 200 -23.25 14.96 -1.80
CA ARG A 200 -24.52 15.03 -2.54
C ARG A 200 -25.46 13.86 -2.26
N ASP A 201 -24.96 12.62 -2.31
CA ASP A 201 -25.79 11.42 -2.27
C ASP A 201 -26.33 11.09 -0.86
N HIS A 202 -25.94 11.83 0.17
CA HIS A 202 -26.41 11.65 1.55
C HIS A 202 -27.20 12.85 2.10
N ASP A 203 -27.65 13.77 1.23
CA ASP A 203 -28.29 15.04 1.61
C ASP A 203 -27.44 15.82 2.63
N LEU A 204 -26.14 15.90 2.38
CA LEU A 204 -25.15 16.55 3.25
C LEU A 204 -24.62 17.88 2.68
N ALA A 205 -25.12 18.34 1.54
CA ALA A 205 -24.91 19.69 0.98
C ALA A 205 -25.97 20.02 -0.08
#